data_AF-A0A1B9YAB7-F1
#
_entry.id   AF-A0A1B9YAB7-F1
#
_cell.length_a   1.000
_cell.length_b   1.000
_cell.length_c   1.000
_cell.angle_alpha   90.00
_cell.angle_beta   90.00
_cell.angle_gamma   90.00
#
_symmetry.space_group_name_H-M   'P 1'
#
loop_
_entity.id
_entity.type
_entity.pdbx_description
1 polymer ?
#
loop_
_entity_poly.entity_id
_entity_poly.type
_entity_poly.pdbx_seq_one_letter_code
_entity_poly.pdbx_strand_id
1 'polypeptide(L)' 'MEISAIKERLSLSEVLKHYNLELKNKMLHCFYHDDKTASLQVNLEKNFYKCHACGKTGDLAPARFYRVADK' A
#
# COMPACT_ATOMS: atom_id res chain seq x y z
N MET A 1 -5.24 19.32 -17.26
CA MET A 1 -4.37 18.19 -16.90
C MET A 1 -5.24 17.17 -16.20
N GLU A 2 -5.43 16.00 -16.80
CA GLU A 2 -6.26 14.94 -16.21
C GLU A 2 -5.59 14.34 -14.98
N ILE A 3 -6.35 14.20 -13.90
CA ILE A 3 -5.93 13.64 -12.61
C ILE A 3 -5.34 12.22 -12.75
N SER A 4 -5.67 11.51 -13.84
CA SER A 4 -5.16 10.16 -14.16
C SER A 4 -3.64 10.13 -14.35
N ALA A 5 -3.05 11.10 -15.06
CA ALA A 5 -1.63 11.10 -15.38
C ALA A 5 -0.73 11.34 -14.16
N ILE A 6 -1.28 12.01 -13.13
CA ILE A 6 -0.58 12.27 -11.87
C ILE A 6 -0.52 10.98 -11.04
N LYS A 7 -1.59 10.18 -11.02
CA LYS A 7 -1.68 8.93 -10.25
C LYS A 7 -0.80 7.80 -10.79
N GLU A 8 -0.46 7.82 -12.08
CA GLU A 8 0.43 6.83 -12.70
C GLU A 8 1.92 7.06 -12.42
N ARG A 9 2.32 8.30 -12.08
CA ARG A 9 3.73 8.66 -11.87
C ARG A 9 4.16 8.70 -10.41
N LEU A 10 3.22 8.55 -9.48
CA LEU A 10 3.53 8.56 -8.06
C LEU A 10 4.14 7.22 -7.65
N SER A 11 5.40 7.29 -7.23
CA SER A 11 6.09 6.15 -6.63
C SER A 11 5.40 5.72 -5.34
N LEU A 12 5.47 4.43 -5.02
CA LEU A 12 4.90 3.88 -3.79
C LEU A 12 5.43 4.58 -2.53
N SER A 13 6.69 5.01 -2.55
CA SER A 13 7.28 5.84 -1.50
C SER A 13 6.52 7.15 -1.27
N GLU A 14 6.04 7.80 -2.34
CA GLU A 14 5.25 9.02 -2.20
C GLU A 14 3.83 8.75 -1.69
N VAL A 15 3.23 7.62 -2.09
CA VAL A 15 1.94 7.16 -1.54
C VAL A 15 2.07 6.97 -0.02
N LEU A 16 3.09 6.22 0.42
CA LEU A 16 3.33 5.94 1.83
C LEU A 16 3.56 7.24 2.62
N LYS A 17 4.35 8.16 2.07
CA LYS A 17 4.60 9.47 2.69
C LYS A 17 3.33 10.33 2.76
N HIS A 18 2.49 10.31 1.72
CA HIS A 18 1.24 11.07 1.68
C HIS A 18 0.27 10.62 2.77
N TYR A 19 0.17 9.31 3.00
CA TYR A 19 -0.67 8.72 4.04
C TYR A 19 0.03 8.59 5.40
N ASN A 20 1.24 9.15 5.54
CA ASN A 20 2.05 9.07 6.76
C ASN A 20 2.26 7.62 7.26
N LEU A 21 2.32 6.67 6.32
CA LEU A 21 2.50 5.24 6.56
C LEU A 21 4.00 4.92 6.61
N GLU A 22 4.50 4.63 7.80
CA GLU A 22 5.87 4.18 7.99
C GLU A 22 5.97 2.66 7.87
N LEU A 23 6.81 2.19 6.95
CA LEU A 23 7.14 0.78 6.83
C LEU A 23 8.08 0.37 7.96
N LYS A 24 7.56 -0.37 8.95
CA LYS A 24 8.40 -1.02 9.96
C LYS A 24 8.71 -2.44 9.51
N ASN A 25 9.98 -2.76 9.28
CA ASN A 25 10.43 -4.07 8.78
C ASN A 25 9.73 -4.51 7.48
N LYS A 26 9.45 -3.57 6.56
CA LYS A 26 8.68 -3.82 5.32
C LYS A 26 7.23 -4.29 5.59
N MET A 27 6.64 -3.94 6.74
CA MET A 27 5.26 -4.29 7.10
C MET A 27 4.40 -3.06 7.40
N LEU A 28 3.10 -3.18 7.16
CA LEU A 28 2.04 -2.22 7.46
C LEU A 28 0.84 -2.93 8.11
N HIS A 29 -0.09 -2.17 8.67
CA HIS A 29 -1.42 -2.68 9.00
C HIS A 29 -2.17 -3.04 7.71
N CYS A 30 -2.98 -4.10 7.76
CA CYS A 30 -3.80 -4.42 6.60
C CYS A 30 -4.87 -3.36 6.42
N PHE A 31 -5.14 -3.01 5.17
CA PHE A 31 -6.22 -2.11 4.83
C PHE A 31 -7.55 -2.82 4.55
N TYR A 32 -7.53 -4.16 4.51
CA TYR A 32 -8.70 -4.97 4.22
C TYR A 32 -9.44 -5.42 5.49
N HIS A 33 -8.78 -5.35 6.64
CA HIS A 33 -9.34 -5.69 7.93
C HIS A 33 -8.60 -4.93 9.03
N ASP A 34 -9.27 -4.78 10.17
CA ASP A 34 -8.69 -4.12 11.34
C ASP A 34 -7.68 -5.05 12.03
N ASP A 35 -6.45 -4.58 12.16
CA ASP A 35 -5.34 -5.31 12.77
C ASP A 35 -4.77 -4.54 13.95
N LYS A 36 -4.56 -5.23 15.08
CA LYS A 36 -3.78 -4.66 16.20
C LYS A 36 -2.28 -4.60 15.93
N THR A 37 -1.76 -5.44 15.02
CA THR A 37 -0.34 -5.52 14.67
C THR A 37 -0.14 -5.48 13.16
N ALA A 38 0.94 -4.87 12.69
CA ALA A 38 1.26 -4.84 11.27
C ALA A 38 1.34 -6.29 10.71
N SER A 39 0.47 -6.61 9.76
CA SER A 39 0.29 -7.94 9.19
C SER A 39 0.53 -7.98 7.67
N LEU A 40 0.57 -6.82 7.03
CA LEU A 40 0.72 -6.64 5.58
C LEU A 40 2.19 -6.43 5.24
N GLN A 41 2.86 -7.45 4.73
CA GLN A 41 4.20 -7.33 4.19
C GLN A 41 4.16 -6.69 2.80
N VAL A 42 5.01 -5.70 2.57
CA VAL A 42 5.13 -4.94 1.34
C VAL A 42 6.51 -5.14 0.74
N ASN A 43 6.57 -5.59 -0.50
CA ASN A 43 7.79 -5.68 -1.28
C ASN A 43 7.81 -4.56 -2.34
N LEU A 44 8.59 -3.52 -2.07
CA LEU A 44 8.75 -2.37 -2.97
C LEU A 44 9.44 -2.75 -4.29
N GLU A 45 10.39 -3.70 -4.26
CA GLU A 45 11.14 -4.11 -5.45
C GLU A 45 10.27 -4.88 -6.44
N LYS A 46 9.40 -5.76 -5.92
CA LYS A 46 8.47 -6.55 -6.72
C LYS A 46 7.13 -5.85 -6.93
N ASN A 47 6.93 -4.66 -6.35
CA ASN A 47 5.62 -4.00 -6.26
C ASN A 47 4.51 -5.00 -5.89
N PHE A 48 4.68 -5.70 -4.77
CA PHE A 48 3.74 -6.73 -4.33
C PHE A 48 3.48 -6.66 -2.84
N TYR A 49 2.27 -6.98 -2.39
CA TYR A 49 1.94 -7.11 -0.98
C TYR A 49 1.34 -8.46 -0.62
N LYS A 50 1.52 -8.86 0.64
CA LYS A 50 0.88 -10.03 1.24
C LYS A 50 0.51 -9.76 2.69
N CYS A 51 -0.75 -9.95 3.03
CA CYS A 51 -1.21 -9.99 4.40
C CYS A 51 -1.09 -11.40 4.98
N HIS A 52 -0.43 -11.53 6.13
CA HIS A 52 -0.27 -12.79 6.85
C HIS A 52 -1.48 -13.13 7.74
N ALA A 53 -2.35 -12.16 8.06
CA ALA A 53 -3.52 -12.37 8.89
C ALA A 53 -4.76 -12.80 8.09
N CYS A 54 -5.09 -12.06 7.02
CA CYS A 54 -6.28 -12.34 6.19
C CYS A 54 -5.98 -13.02 4.84
N GLY A 55 -4.69 -13.23 4.51
CA GLY A 55 -4.28 -13.92 3.28
C GLY A 55 -4.40 -13.09 2.00
N LYS A 56 -4.87 -11.83 2.07
CA LYS A 56 -4.96 -10.95 0.90
C LYS A 56 -3.58 -10.69 0.30
N THR A 57 -3.46 -10.85 -1.00
CA THR A 57 -2.25 -10.59 -1.78
C THR A 57 -2.57 -9.82 -3.04
N GLY A 58 -1.56 -9.21 -3.64
CA GLY A 58 -1.70 -8.60 -4.95
C GLY A 58 -0.57 -7.67 -5.32
N ASP A 59 -0.61 -7.22 -6.58
CA ASP A 59 0.30 -6.21 -7.08
C ASP A 59 -0.03 -4.85 -6.48
N LEU A 60 1.05 -4.19 -6.10
CA LEU A 60 1.10 -2.91 -5.43
C LEU A 60 1.20 -1.81 -6.48
N ALA A 61 0.30 -1.88 -7.47
CA ALA A 61 0.17 -0.84 -8.46
C ALA A 61 -0.29 0.45 -7.75
N PRO A 62 0.41 1.59 -7.91
CA PRO A 62 0.17 2.80 -7.13
C PRO A 62 -1.29 3.26 -7.21
N ALA A 63 -1.92 3.19 -8.39
CA ALA A 63 -3.33 3.52 -8.60
C ALA A 63 -4.32 2.74 -7.73
N ARG A 64 -4.01 1.49 -7.37
CA ARG A 64 -4.87 0.65 -6.50
C ARG A 64 -4.63 0.93 -5.03
N PHE A 65 -3.43 1.35 -4.64
CA PHE A 65 -3.13 1.67 -3.25
C PHE A 65 -3.88 2.92 -2.78
N TYR A 66 -4.08 3.93 -3.65
CA TYR A 66 -4.90 5.11 -3.34
C TYR A 66 -6.33 4.74 -2.92
N ARG A 67 -7.00 3.86 -3.69
CA ARG A 67 -8.38 3.41 -3.37
C ARG A 67 -8.53 2.77 -1.99
N VAL A 68 -7.42 2.28 -1.44
CA VAL A 68 -7.38 1.51 -0.23
C VAL A 68 -7.05 2.39 0.97
N ALA A 69 -6.31 3.49 0.77
CA ALA A 69 -5.96 4.47 1.80
C ALA A 69 -6.92 5.69 1.87
N ASP A 70 -7.76 5.91 0.85
CA ASP A 70 -8.86 6.90 0.84
C ASP A 70 -10.15 6.41 1.58
N LYS A 71 -10.09 5.33 2.35
CA LYS A 71 -11.18 4.85 3.22
C LYS A 71 -10.84 5.10 4.68
#